data_AF-A0A257LRW4-F1
#
_entry.id   AF-A0A257LRW4-F1
#
_cell.length_a   1.000
_cell.length_b   1.000
_cell.length_c   1.000
_cell.angle_alpha   90.00
_cell.angle_beta   90.00
_cell.angle_gamma   90.00
#
_symmetry.space_group_name_H-M   'P 1'
#
loop_
_entity.id
_entity.type
_entity.pdbx_description
1 polymer ?
#
loop_
_entity_poly.entity_id
_entity_poly.type
_entity_poly.pdbx_seq_one_letter_code
_entity_poly.pdbx_strand_id
1 'polypeptide(L)'
;MGLTYFFQKTGTTDTWNIYAAANGVAVVDPPGSTVAPVATVTFSSDGKTVMDIKDAAGSNSGADGVAYSPTSFPLPTIPSTGTGASTTEPIAGIKLNISGLTQYGNVFGPTDVSQDGFPPGRLSSIAVQPDGVLVASYSSGQSAPIAKLELASFRNVQGLQPLGGNSWAGSFESGDPVLGDAGGGNLGLLSSQSLEESNIDLTGELVNMMVAQRIYQANAQTIKTQDSVMQTLVNLR
;
A
#
# COMPACT_ATOMS: atom_id res chain seq x y z
N MET A 1 1.18 -21.31 12.35
CA MET A 1 0.02 -22.22 12.51
C MET A 1 -0.07 -23.05 11.25
N GLY A 2 -0.10 -24.38 11.38
CA GLY A 2 -0.22 -25.29 10.25
C GLY A 2 -1.61 -25.90 10.21
N LEU A 3 -2.30 -25.81 9.07
CA LEU A 3 -3.50 -26.58 8.81
C LEU A 3 -3.14 -27.82 8.01
N THR A 4 -3.69 -28.96 8.39
CA THR A 4 -3.53 -30.24 7.69
C THR A 4 -4.90 -30.75 7.30
N TYR A 5 -5.05 -31.11 6.03
CA TYR A 5 -6.28 -31.67 5.49
C TYR A 5 -6.10 -33.16 5.22
N PHE A 6 -7.09 -33.95 5.57
CA PHE A 6 -7.13 -35.39 5.27
C PHE A 6 -8.35 -35.68 4.40
N PHE A 7 -8.13 -36.41 3.31
CA PHE A 7 -9.16 -36.78 2.35
C PHE A 7 -9.37 -38.28 2.43
N GLN A 8 -10.60 -38.70 2.75
CA GLN A 8 -10.97 -40.11 2.86
C GLN A 8 -12.10 -40.41 1.88
N LYS A 9 -11.87 -41.33 0.94
CA LYS A 9 -12.93 -41.80 0.04
C LYS A 9 -13.94 -42.65 0.80
N THR A 10 -15.22 -42.36 0.64
CA THR A 10 -16.32 -43.10 1.27
C THR A 10 -17.05 -43.96 0.24
N GLY A 11 -16.77 -45.27 0.24
CA GLY A 11 -17.54 -46.27 -0.50
C GLY A 11 -17.47 -46.20 -2.04
N THR A 12 -18.54 -46.71 -2.67
CA THR A 12 -18.71 -46.90 -4.13
C THR A 12 -19.17 -45.65 -4.89
N THR A 13 -19.61 -44.63 -4.17
CA THR A 13 -20.00 -43.34 -4.74
C THR A 13 -18.77 -42.43 -4.81
N ASP A 14 -18.76 -41.53 -5.78
CA ASP A 14 -17.70 -40.54 -6.03
C ASP A 14 -17.67 -39.44 -4.95
N THR A 15 -17.55 -39.86 -3.68
CA THR A 15 -17.71 -39.05 -2.49
C THR A 15 -16.48 -39.15 -1.59
N TRP A 16 -16.07 -37.99 -1.06
CA TRP A 16 -14.88 -37.83 -0.25
C TRP A 16 -15.20 -37.04 1.02
N ASN A 17 -14.82 -37.60 2.16
CA ASN A 17 -14.85 -36.92 3.45
C ASN A 17 -13.56 -36.12 3.63
N ILE A 18 -13.70 -34.86 4.02
CA ILE A 18 -12.61 -33.95 4.33
C ILE A 18 -12.56 -33.76 5.84
N TYR A 19 -11.42 -34.09 6.44
CA TYR A 19 -11.10 -33.75 7.82
C TYR A 19 -10.05 -32.64 7.82
N ALA A 20 -10.13 -31.72 8.78
CA ALA A 20 -9.12 -30.70 8.98
C ALA A 20 -8.55 -30.81 10.39
N ALA A 21 -7.25 -30.57 10.53
CA ALA A 21 -6.57 -30.44 11.81
C ALA A 21 -5.74 -29.16 11.83
N ALA A 22 -5.81 -28.43 12.93
CA ALA A 22 -5.00 -27.24 13.18
C ALA A 22 -3.95 -27.56 14.24
N ASN A 23 -2.66 -27.42 13.89
CA ASN A 23 -1.54 -27.75 14.78
C ASN A 23 -1.66 -29.15 15.44
N GLY A 24 -2.24 -30.13 14.73
CA GLY A 24 -2.45 -31.49 15.23
C GLY A 24 -3.75 -31.72 16.03
N VAL A 25 -4.55 -30.69 16.28
CA VAL A 25 -5.87 -30.80 16.91
C VAL A 25 -6.95 -30.82 15.83
N ALA A 26 -7.86 -31.81 15.89
CA ALA A 26 -8.96 -31.90 14.93
C ALA A 26 -9.86 -30.65 15.00
N VAL A 27 -10.16 -30.07 13.84
CA VAL A 27 -11.17 -29.02 13.69
C VAL A 27 -12.52 -29.73 13.52
N VAL A 28 -13.46 -29.42 14.42
CA VAL A 28 -14.77 -30.07 14.48
C VAL A 28 -15.87 -29.02 14.57
N ASP A 29 -17.05 -29.38 14.06
CA ASP A 29 -18.25 -28.54 14.09
C ASP A 29 -19.39 -29.29 14.80
N PRO A 30 -19.91 -28.82 15.95
CA PRO A 30 -19.47 -27.65 16.73
C PRO A 30 -18.18 -27.91 17.55
N PRO A 31 -17.45 -26.86 17.96
CA PRO A 31 -16.21 -27.00 18.71
C PRO A 31 -16.36 -27.86 19.97
N GLY A 32 -15.49 -28.86 20.14
CA GLY A 32 -15.51 -29.80 21.27
C GLY A 32 -16.32 -31.08 21.05
N SER A 33 -16.90 -31.28 19.85
CA SER A 33 -17.53 -32.54 19.47
C SER A 33 -16.52 -33.65 19.16
N THR A 34 -17.02 -34.88 18.98
CA THR A 34 -16.22 -35.98 18.43
C THR A 34 -15.70 -35.65 17.04
N VAL A 35 -14.55 -36.22 16.66
CA VAL A 35 -13.95 -36.02 15.33
C VAL A 35 -14.93 -36.47 14.24
N ALA A 36 -15.41 -35.50 13.47
CA ALA A 36 -16.35 -35.66 12.36
C ALA A 36 -15.75 -35.03 11.10
N PRO A 37 -16.18 -35.43 9.88
CA PRO A 37 -15.75 -34.75 8.66
C PRO A 37 -16.25 -33.30 8.69
N VAL A 38 -15.39 -32.36 8.31
CA VAL A 38 -15.74 -30.94 8.21
C VAL A 38 -16.63 -30.69 7.00
N ALA A 39 -16.36 -31.41 5.91
CA ALA A 39 -17.20 -31.41 4.73
C ALA A 39 -17.13 -32.77 4.02
N THR A 40 -18.22 -33.15 3.37
CA THR A 40 -18.29 -34.27 2.45
C THR A 40 -18.56 -33.72 1.06
N VAL A 41 -17.69 -34.09 0.13
CA VAL A 41 -17.67 -33.59 -1.25
C VAL A 41 -18.11 -34.70 -2.18
N THR A 42 -19.06 -34.42 -3.06
CA THR A 42 -19.50 -35.35 -4.11
C THR A 42 -19.09 -34.81 -5.47
N PHE A 43 -18.41 -35.65 -6.25
CA PHE A 43 -17.98 -35.33 -7.60
C PHE A 43 -19.01 -35.79 -8.65
N SER A 44 -18.96 -35.15 -9.81
CA SER A 44 -19.62 -35.65 -11.02
C SER A 44 -18.99 -36.97 -11.49
N SER A 45 -19.73 -37.75 -12.27
CA SER A 45 -19.30 -39.04 -12.82
C SER A 45 -18.08 -38.95 -13.75
N ASP A 46 -17.75 -37.75 -14.23
CA ASP A 46 -16.52 -37.47 -14.98
C ASP A 46 -15.29 -37.23 -14.08
N GLY A 47 -15.49 -37.13 -12.77
CA GLY A 47 -14.46 -36.89 -11.76
C GLY A 47 -13.83 -35.51 -11.78
N LYS A 48 -14.39 -34.57 -12.57
CA LYS A 48 -13.80 -33.26 -12.85
C LYS A 48 -14.36 -32.15 -11.98
N THR A 49 -15.66 -32.18 -11.71
CA THR A 49 -16.36 -31.11 -10.99
C THR A 49 -16.89 -31.61 -9.66
N VAL A 50 -16.79 -30.75 -8.66
CA VAL A 50 -17.54 -30.92 -7.42
C VAL A 50 -19.00 -30.53 -7.69
N MET A 51 -19.91 -31.46 -7.43
CA MET A 51 -21.35 -31.29 -7.61
C MET A 51 -22.03 -30.77 -6.36
N ASP A 52 -21.59 -31.24 -5.20
CA ASP A 52 -22.24 -31.00 -3.93
C ASP A 52 -21.25 -31.02 -2.78
N ILE A 53 -21.48 -30.17 -1.78
CA ILE A 53 -20.73 -30.14 -0.53
C ILE A 53 -21.73 -30.12 0.61
N LYS A 54 -21.58 -31.07 1.54
CA LYS A 54 -22.40 -31.20 2.74
C LYS A 54 -21.55 -31.17 4.00
N ASP A 55 -22.13 -30.73 5.10
CA ASP A 55 -21.53 -30.85 6.43
C ASP A 55 -21.60 -32.29 6.97
N ALA A 56 -21.13 -32.52 8.21
CA ALA A 56 -21.21 -33.82 8.88
C ALA A 56 -22.66 -34.32 9.06
N ALA A 57 -23.65 -33.43 9.11
CA ALA A 57 -25.07 -33.75 9.25
C ALA A 57 -25.79 -33.97 7.90
N GLY A 58 -25.09 -33.82 6.78
CA GLY A 58 -25.64 -33.97 5.43
C GLY A 58 -26.36 -32.73 4.88
N SER A 59 -26.19 -31.57 5.53
CA SER A 59 -26.76 -30.28 5.16
C SER A 59 -25.82 -29.48 4.26
N ASN A 60 -26.36 -28.68 3.35
CA ASN A 60 -25.61 -27.74 2.50
C ASN A 60 -25.23 -26.43 3.23
N SER A 61 -25.04 -26.50 4.54
CA SER A 61 -24.74 -25.38 5.42
C SER A 61 -23.99 -25.88 6.65
N GLY A 62 -23.09 -25.07 7.21
CA GLY A 62 -22.40 -25.38 8.46
C GLY A 62 -23.33 -25.25 9.67
N ALA A 63 -22.86 -25.64 10.86
CA ALA A 63 -23.64 -25.52 12.10
C ALA A 63 -23.91 -24.06 12.51
N ASP A 64 -23.16 -23.11 11.95
CA ASP A 64 -23.36 -21.67 12.07
C ASP A 64 -24.46 -21.12 11.12
N GLY A 65 -25.06 -21.99 10.30
CA GLY A 65 -26.09 -21.62 9.33
C GLY A 65 -25.54 -20.97 8.05
N VAL A 66 -24.22 -20.92 7.87
CA VAL A 66 -23.59 -20.38 6.66
C VAL A 66 -23.71 -21.40 5.53
N ALA A 67 -24.32 -21.00 4.42
CA ALA A 67 -24.52 -21.86 3.25
C ALA A 67 -23.19 -22.24 2.59
N TYR A 68 -23.09 -23.50 2.17
CA TYR A 68 -21.97 -24.00 1.39
C TYR A 68 -22.22 -23.71 -0.10
N SER A 69 -21.16 -23.30 -0.81
CA SER A 69 -21.14 -23.26 -2.27
C SER A 69 -20.67 -24.63 -2.79
N PRO A 70 -21.10 -25.11 -3.95
CA PRO A 70 -20.59 -26.36 -4.55
C PRO A 70 -19.07 -26.35 -4.79
N THR A 71 -18.40 -25.19 -4.66
CA THR A 71 -16.95 -25.05 -4.85
C THR A 71 -16.20 -24.58 -3.60
N SER A 72 -16.89 -24.18 -2.54
CA SER A 72 -16.23 -23.67 -1.34
C SER A 72 -17.12 -23.78 -0.11
N PHE A 73 -16.51 -24.08 1.04
CA PHE A 73 -17.21 -24.13 2.32
C PHE A 73 -16.40 -23.39 3.41
N PRO A 74 -17.07 -22.74 4.39
CA PRO A 74 -16.40 -22.21 5.56
C PRO A 74 -15.85 -23.36 6.42
N LEU A 75 -14.62 -23.21 6.91
CA LEU A 75 -14.10 -24.03 7.98
C LEU A 75 -14.70 -23.59 9.31
N PRO A 76 -14.98 -24.52 10.23
CA PRO A 76 -15.35 -24.22 11.60
C PRO A 76 -14.29 -23.36 12.27
N THR A 77 -14.70 -22.54 13.23
CA THR A 77 -13.78 -21.65 13.97
C THR A 77 -12.64 -22.47 14.55
N ILE A 78 -11.42 -22.10 14.20
CA ILE A 78 -10.26 -22.80 14.72
C ILE A 78 -10.03 -22.30 16.15
N PRO A 79 -10.06 -23.18 17.17
CA PRO A 79 -9.91 -22.76 18.55
C PRO A 79 -8.53 -22.15 18.78
N SER A 80 -8.45 -21.22 19.74
CA SER A 80 -7.18 -20.66 20.20
C SER A 80 -6.23 -21.78 20.63
N THR A 81 -5.00 -21.76 20.11
CA THR A 81 -3.96 -22.69 20.57
C THR A 81 -2.95 -21.96 21.46
N GLY A 82 -2.66 -22.54 22.63
CA GLY A 82 -1.70 -22.00 23.60
C GLY A 82 -2.20 -22.00 25.04
N THR A 83 -1.29 -22.16 26.00
CA THR A 83 -1.53 -21.99 27.45
C THR A 83 -0.84 -20.71 27.92
N GLY A 84 -1.57 -19.77 28.54
CA GLY A 84 -1.00 -18.55 29.11
C GLY A 84 -0.87 -17.38 28.11
N ALA A 85 0.13 -16.50 28.29
CA ALA A 85 0.27 -15.20 27.61
C ALA A 85 0.62 -15.24 26.09
N SER A 86 0.50 -16.40 25.45
CA SER A 86 0.71 -16.60 24.01
C SER A 86 -0.52 -17.32 23.41
N THR A 87 -1.72 -16.82 23.74
CA THR A 87 -2.95 -17.27 23.09
C THR A 87 -2.95 -16.77 21.64
N THR A 88 -3.10 -17.68 20.68
CA THR A 88 -3.55 -17.29 19.35
C THR A 88 -5.03 -16.97 19.42
N GLU A 89 -5.47 -15.81 18.90
CA GLU A 89 -6.89 -15.50 18.79
C GLU A 89 -7.60 -16.55 17.94
N PRO A 90 -8.86 -16.91 18.24
CA PRO A 90 -9.64 -17.82 17.41
C PRO A 90 -9.77 -17.23 16.01
N ILE A 91 -9.40 -18.01 14.99
CA ILE A 91 -9.55 -17.60 13.60
C ILE A 91 -10.87 -18.16 13.11
N ALA A 92 -11.83 -17.26 12.87
CA ALA A 92 -13.12 -17.58 12.29
C ALA A 92 -13.17 -17.15 10.80
N GLY A 93 -14.04 -17.80 10.02
CA GLY A 93 -14.37 -17.34 8.66
C GLY A 93 -13.37 -17.72 7.56
N ILE A 94 -12.45 -18.66 7.81
CA ILE A 94 -11.62 -19.23 6.74
C ILE A 94 -12.53 -20.00 5.78
N LYS A 95 -12.46 -19.69 4.48
CA LYS A 95 -13.19 -20.44 3.45
C LYS A 95 -12.22 -21.32 2.69
N LEU A 96 -12.48 -22.63 2.66
CA LEU A 96 -11.72 -23.53 1.82
C LEU A 96 -12.37 -23.58 0.44
N ASN A 97 -11.64 -23.11 -0.58
CA ASN A 97 -12.03 -23.28 -1.97
C ASN A 97 -11.44 -24.59 -2.51
N ILE A 98 -12.32 -25.45 -3.02
CA ILE A 98 -11.98 -26.77 -3.56
C ILE A 98 -12.39 -26.94 -5.03
N SER A 99 -12.67 -25.84 -5.74
CA SER A 99 -13.12 -25.88 -7.15
C SER A 99 -12.16 -26.63 -8.07
N GLY A 100 -10.86 -26.65 -7.73
CA GLY A 100 -9.82 -27.30 -8.51
C GLY A 100 -9.56 -28.77 -8.14
N LEU A 101 -10.30 -29.33 -7.17
CA LEU A 101 -10.12 -30.74 -6.84
C LEU A 101 -10.64 -31.63 -7.98
N THR A 102 -9.93 -32.71 -8.24
CA THR A 102 -10.33 -33.76 -9.18
C THR A 102 -10.11 -35.11 -8.53
N GLN A 103 -10.89 -36.11 -8.94
CA GLN A 103 -10.78 -37.47 -8.43
C GLN A 103 -10.41 -38.46 -9.55
N TYR A 104 -9.31 -38.16 -10.24
CA TYR A 104 -8.75 -39.13 -11.18
C TYR A 104 -8.10 -40.30 -10.43
N GLY A 105 -8.04 -41.46 -11.09
CA GLY A 105 -7.45 -42.69 -10.55
C GLY A 105 -5.91 -42.68 -10.40
N ASN A 106 -5.32 -41.51 -10.13
CA ASN A 106 -3.89 -41.33 -9.86
C ASN A 106 -3.63 -41.28 -8.35
N VAL A 107 -2.34 -41.38 -7.99
CA VAL A 107 -1.90 -41.16 -6.60
C VAL A 107 -2.23 -39.72 -6.18
N PHE A 108 -2.69 -39.55 -4.94
CA PHE A 108 -3.00 -38.25 -4.36
C PHE A 108 -1.77 -37.32 -4.37
N GLY A 109 -1.95 -36.10 -4.85
CA GLY A 109 -0.91 -35.08 -4.86
C GLY A 109 -1.52 -33.67 -4.90
N PRO A 110 -1.23 -32.79 -3.92
CA PRO A 110 -1.64 -31.39 -3.98
C PRO A 110 -0.81 -30.65 -5.05
N THR A 111 -1.47 -30.05 -6.03
CA THR A 111 -0.82 -29.32 -7.13
C THR A 111 -0.68 -27.82 -6.88
N ASP A 112 -1.63 -27.23 -6.15
CA ASP A 112 -1.63 -25.81 -5.79
C ASP A 112 -2.32 -25.64 -4.44
N VAL A 113 -1.65 -24.92 -3.54
CA VAL A 113 -2.17 -24.57 -2.21
C VAL A 113 -1.76 -23.12 -1.96
N SER A 114 -2.75 -22.24 -1.95
CA SER A 114 -2.56 -20.82 -1.66
C SER A 114 -3.43 -20.39 -0.47
N GLN A 115 -2.98 -19.35 0.22
CA GLN A 115 -3.70 -18.71 1.31
C GLN A 115 -3.53 -17.19 1.19
N ASP A 116 -4.53 -16.44 1.62
CA ASP A 116 -4.57 -14.98 1.63
C ASP A 116 -4.26 -14.38 3.01
N GLY A 117 -4.15 -15.21 4.05
CA GLY A 117 -3.81 -14.79 5.40
C GLY A 117 -2.33 -14.47 5.59
N PHE A 118 -2.05 -13.40 6.34
CA PHE A 118 -0.70 -13.00 6.75
C PHE A 118 -0.65 -12.69 8.25
N PRO A 119 0.49 -12.94 8.91
CA PRO A 119 0.64 -12.60 10.33
C PRO A 119 0.62 -11.07 10.50
N PRO A 120 0.28 -10.57 11.70
CA PRO A 120 0.40 -9.15 12.00
C PRO A 120 1.85 -8.70 11.78
N GLY A 121 2.03 -7.70 10.92
CA GLY A 121 3.31 -7.12 10.58
C GLY A 121 3.54 -5.81 11.31
N ARG A 122 4.78 -5.54 11.72
CA ARG A 122 5.21 -4.20 12.15
C ARG A 122 5.65 -3.41 10.94
N LEU A 123 5.50 -2.08 10.99
CA LEU A 123 6.03 -1.20 9.96
C LEU A 123 7.55 -1.41 9.85
N SER A 124 8.01 -1.71 8.64
CA SER A 124 9.42 -1.95 8.32
C SER A 124 10.05 -0.74 7.65
N SER A 125 9.40 -0.23 6.59
CA SER A 125 9.87 0.94 5.84
C SER A 125 8.71 1.71 5.22
N ILE A 126 8.99 2.96 4.84
CA ILE A 126 8.09 3.82 4.07
C ILE A 126 8.85 4.26 2.82
N ALA A 127 8.20 4.15 1.67
CA ALA A 127 8.71 4.67 0.40
C ALA A 127 7.68 5.63 -0.21
N VAL A 128 8.16 6.69 -0.85
CA VAL A 128 7.34 7.61 -1.65
C VAL A 128 7.49 7.21 -3.11
N GLN A 129 6.38 6.86 -3.76
CA GLN A 129 6.37 6.55 -5.18
C GLN A 129 6.37 7.83 -6.04
N PRO A 130 6.77 7.77 -7.32
CA PRO A 130 6.82 8.94 -8.19
C PRO A 130 5.47 9.64 -8.44
N ASP A 131 4.37 8.93 -8.22
CA ASP A 131 2.99 9.42 -8.27
C ASP A 131 2.51 10.05 -6.94
N GLY A 132 3.41 10.17 -5.97
CA GLY A 132 3.15 10.74 -4.65
C GLY A 132 2.48 9.80 -3.67
N VAL A 133 2.26 8.53 -4.01
CA VAL A 133 1.71 7.56 -3.07
C VAL A 133 2.78 7.11 -2.08
N LEU A 134 2.48 7.25 -0.79
CA LEU A 134 3.30 6.71 0.29
C LEU A 134 2.89 5.26 0.53
N VAL A 135 3.84 4.35 0.35
CA VAL A 135 3.66 2.92 0.60
C VAL A 135 4.46 2.51 1.82
N ALA A 136 3.77 1.89 2.77
CA ALA A 136 4.35 1.25 3.94
C ALA A 136 4.60 -0.23 3.63
N SER A 137 5.82 -0.69 3.84
CA SER A 137 6.15 -2.11 3.84
C SER A 137 6.16 -2.63 5.27
N TYR A 138 5.54 -3.79 5.49
CA TYR A 138 5.44 -4.42 6.81
C TYR A 138 6.33 -5.67 6.90
N SER A 139 6.69 -6.05 8.13
CA SER A 139 7.46 -7.27 8.41
C SER A 139 6.73 -8.56 8.03
N SER A 140 5.42 -8.48 7.73
CA SER A 140 4.61 -9.58 7.20
C SER A 140 4.85 -9.82 5.69
N GLY A 141 5.67 -9.00 5.03
CA GLY A 141 5.90 -9.04 3.59
C GLY A 141 4.83 -8.31 2.76
N GLN A 142 3.77 -7.82 3.41
CA GLN A 142 2.73 -7.02 2.76
C GLN A 142 3.18 -5.56 2.64
N SER A 143 2.76 -4.91 1.56
CA SER A 143 2.92 -3.47 1.36
C SER A 143 1.55 -2.85 1.12
N ALA A 144 1.26 -1.73 1.78
CA ALA A 144 -0.01 -1.04 1.64
C ALA A 144 0.20 0.47 1.41
N PRO A 145 -0.59 1.10 0.53
CA PRO A 145 -0.62 2.55 0.44
C PRO A 145 -1.24 3.12 1.71
N ILE A 146 -0.55 4.07 2.35
CA ILE A 146 -0.98 4.67 3.63
C ILE A 146 -1.39 6.14 3.48
N ALA A 147 -0.83 6.84 2.50
CA ALA A 147 -1.10 8.25 2.26
C ALA A 147 -0.75 8.61 0.81
N LYS A 148 -1.14 9.81 0.39
CA LYS A 148 -0.77 10.39 -0.89
C LYS A 148 -0.43 11.86 -0.71
N LEU A 149 0.64 12.31 -1.37
CA LEU A 149 1.04 13.70 -1.38
C LEU A 149 0.21 14.46 -2.42
N GLU A 150 -0.41 15.55 -2.00
CA GLU A 150 -1.09 16.49 -2.87
C GLU A 150 -0.16 17.64 -3.25
N LEU A 151 -0.14 18.01 -4.53
CA LEU A 151 0.63 19.13 -5.03
C LEU A 151 -0.29 20.29 -5.40
N ALA A 152 0.21 21.51 -5.27
CA ALA A 152 -0.49 22.72 -5.64
C ALA A 152 0.27 23.45 -6.77
N SER A 153 -0.44 23.86 -7.80
CA SER A 153 0.07 24.75 -8.85
C SER A 153 -0.69 26.07 -8.81
N PHE A 154 0.01 27.17 -9.05
CA PHE A 154 -0.58 28.50 -9.13
C PHE A 154 -0.52 29.00 -10.58
N ARG A 155 -1.54 29.74 -11.01
CA ARG A 155 -1.55 30.31 -12.37
C ARG A 155 -0.41 31.31 -12.58
N ASN A 156 -0.07 32.07 -11.55
CA ASN A 156 1.04 33.01 -11.58
C ASN A 156 1.96 32.80 -10.36
N VAL A 157 3.07 32.09 -10.58
CA VAL A 157 4.06 31.79 -9.53
C VAL A 157 4.79 33.06 -9.04
N GLN A 158 4.97 34.06 -9.90
CA GLN A 158 5.64 35.32 -9.53
C GLN A 158 4.78 36.20 -8.62
N GLY A 159 3.47 35.94 -8.55
CA GLY A 159 2.56 36.62 -7.63
C GLY A 159 2.54 36.03 -6.22
N LEU A 160 3.29 34.96 -5.96
CA LEU A 160 3.34 34.35 -4.63
C LEU A 160 4.07 35.26 -3.63
N GLN A 161 3.54 35.35 -2.41
CA GLN A 161 4.16 36.12 -1.35
C GLN A 161 5.19 35.26 -0.60
N PRO A 162 6.47 35.66 -0.50
CA PRO A 162 7.46 34.92 0.26
C PRO A 162 7.18 35.07 1.77
N LEU A 163 7.11 33.94 2.49
CA LEU A 163 6.99 33.91 3.95
C LEU A 163 8.34 33.70 4.65
N GLY A 164 9.39 33.39 3.89
CA GLY A 164 10.71 33.01 4.40
C GLY A 164 10.85 31.48 4.58
N GLY A 165 12.09 31.01 4.78
CA GLY A 165 12.37 29.58 4.96
C GLY A 165 11.92 28.70 3.78
N ASN A 166 12.06 29.21 2.55
CA ASN A 166 11.61 28.56 1.30
C ASN A 166 10.08 28.32 1.22
N SER A 167 9.31 28.99 2.07
CA SER A 167 7.83 28.92 2.07
C SER A 167 7.21 30.12 1.36
N TRP A 168 6.11 29.86 0.66
CA TRP A 168 5.36 30.83 -0.13
C TRP A 168 3.88 30.77 0.22
N ALA A 169 3.20 31.91 0.21
CA ALA A 169 1.77 32.04 0.39
C ALA A 169 1.07 32.50 -0.90
N GLY A 170 -0.14 32.01 -1.13
CA GLY A 170 -1.03 32.52 -2.16
C GLY A 170 -1.41 33.98 -1.90
N SER A 171 -1.44 34.79 -2.96
CA SER A 171 -1.88 36.18 -2.94
C SER A 171 -2.99 36.40 -3.97
N PHE A 172 -3.58 37.59 -3.98
CA PHE A 172 -4.53 37.97 -5.03
C PHE A 172 -3.90 37.92 -6.44
N GLU A 173 -2.61 38.22 -6.57
CA GLU A 173 -1.91 38.22 -7.86
C GLU A 173 -1.50 36.82 -8.33
N SER A 174 -1.34 35.85 -7.41
CA SER A 174 -1.05 34.45 -7.79
C SER A 174 -2.28 33.69 -8.27
N GLY A 175 -3.45 34.14 -7.83
CA GLY A 175 -4.72 33.40 -7.94
C GLY A 175 -4.80 32.23 -6.95
N ASP A 176 -5.91 31.50 -7.03
CA ASP A 176 -6.17 30.34 -6.17
C ASP A 176 -5.27 29.14 -6.53
N PRO A 177 -4.89 28.32 -5.54
CA PRO A 177 -4.13 27.10 -5.76
C PRO A 177 -4.99 26.07 -6.52
N VAL A 178 -4.41 25.48 -7.56
CA VAL A 178 -4.95 24.31 -8.26
C VAL A 178 -4.29 23.07 -7.67
N LEU A 179 -5.06 22.31 -6.89
CA LEU A 179 -4.61 21.09 -6.26
C LEU A 179 -4.69 19.90 -7.23
N GLY A 180 -3.76 18.96 -7.08
CA GLY A 180 -3.77 17.73 -7.86
C GLY A 180 -2.71 16.72 -7.43
N ASP A 181 -2.78 15.57 -8.07
CA ASP A 181 -1.85 14.47 -7.83
C ASP A 181 -0.52 14.67 -8.56
N ALA A 182 0.58 14.16 -7.98
CA ALA A 182 1.86 14.12 -8.68
C ALA A 182 1.77 13.25 -9.95
N GLY A 183 2.32 13.76 -11.05
CA GLY A 183 2.20 13.16 -12.39
C GLY A 183 0.82 13.32 -13.07
N GLY A 184 -0.14 13.96 -12.41
CA GLY A 184 -1.48 14.21 -12.93
C GLY A 184 -1.62 15.61 -13.55
N GLY A 185 -2.26 15.70 -14.73
CA GLY A 185 -2.56 16.98 -15.37
C GLY A 185 -1.29 17.76 -15.75
N ASN A 186 -1.12 18.96 -15.17
CA ASN A 186 0.04 19.84 -15.40
C ASN A 186 1.12 19.72 -14.30
N LEU A 187 1.01 18.73 -13.41
CA LEU A 187 1.93 18.52 -12.30
C LEU A 187 2.99 17.48 -12.67
N GLY A 188 4.23 17.73 -12.24
CA GLY A 188 5.35 16.82 -12.46
C GLY A 188 5.32 15.58 -11.58
N LEU A 189 6.21 14.61 -11.89
CA LEU A 189 6.48 13.45 -11.04
C LEU A 189 7.37 13.82 -9.86
N LEU A 190 7.31 13.03 -8.80
CA LEU A 190 8.18 13.18 -7.64
C LEU A 190 9.44 12.30 -7.78
N SER A 191 10.56 12.85 -7.34
CA SER A 191 11.81 12.10 -7.16
C SER A 191 12.03 11.87 -5.67
N SER A 192 11.79 10.64 -5.19
CA SER A 192 11.99 10.31 -3.79
C SER A 192 13.47 10.28 -3.43
N GLN A 193 13.81 10.63 -2.18
CA GLN A 193 15.19 10.59 -1.66
C GLN A 193 16.18 11.48 -2.43
N SER A 194 15.67 12.50 -3.13
CA SER A 194 16.46 13.50 -3.83
C SER A 194 16.12 14.89 -3.29
N LEU A 195 17.09 15.80 -3.34
CA LEU A 195 16.92 17.21 -2.98
C LEU A 195 17.17 18.05 -4.23
N GLU A 196 16.27 19.00 -4.50
CA GLU A 196 16.42 19.94 -5.61
C GLU A 196 17.52 20.95 -5.30
N GLU A 197 18.51 21.05 -6.19
CA GLU A 197 19.61 22.00 -6.05
C GLU A 197 19.17 23.44 -6.37
N SER A 198 19.92 24.42 -5.88
CA SER A 198 19.66 25.81 -6.20
C SER A 198 19.86 26.07 -7.69
N ASN A 199 18.94 26.82 -8.30
CA ASN A 199 19.02 27.21 -9.71
C ASN A 199 20.01 28.39 -9.98
N ILE A 200 20.84 28.76 -9.01
CA ILE A 200 21.74 29.92 -9.07
C ILE A 200 23.10 29.49 -9.64
N ASP A 201 23.54 30.15 -10.72
CA ASP A 201 24.92 30.07 -11.20
C ASP A 201 25.78 31.15 -10.53
N LEU A 202 26.70 30.70 -9.67
CA LEU A 202 27.61 31.56 -8.92
C LEU A 202 28.52 32.41 -9.82
N THR A 203 28.93 31.88 -10.98
CA THR A 203 29.87 32.59 -11.86
C THR A 203 29.17 33.78 -12.53
N GLY A 204 27.97 33.55 -13.06
CA GLY A 204 27.12 34.60 -13.62
C GLY A 204 26.77 35.66 -12.58
N GLU A 205 26.39 35.23 -11.37
CA GLU A 205 26.00 36.15 -10.30
C GLU A 205 27.17 37.03 -9.82
N LEU A 206 28.39 36.48 -9.76
CA LEU A 206 29.59 37.25 -9.43
C LEU A 206 29.91 38.31 -10.51
N VAL A 207 29.70 37.98 -11.78
CA VAL A 207 29.89 38.95 -12.88
C VAL A 207 28.85 40.06 -12.80
N ASN A 208 27.58 39.72 -12.55
CA ASN A 208 26.52 40.71 -12.35
C ASN A 208 26.85 41.65 -11.18
N MET A 209 27.38 41.11 -10.08
CA MET A 209 27.82 41.89 -8.93
C MET A 209 28.99 42.83 -9.29
N MET A 210 29.98 42.36 -10.05
CA MET A 210 31.07 43.22 -10.55
C MET A 210 30.57 44.32 -11.49
N VAL A 211 29.59 44.03 -12.34
CA VAL A 211 28.97 45.03 -13.21
C VAL A 211 28.23 46.09 -12.38
N ALA A 212 27.42 45.67 -11.41
CA ALA A 212 26.73 46.58 -10.50
C ALA A 212 27.72 47.47 -9.72
N GLN A 213 28.83 46.90 -9.24
CA GLN A 213 29.90 47.66 -8.59
C GLN A 213 30.55 48.69 -9.53
N ARG A 214 30.84 48.33 -10.78
CA ARG A 214 31.39 49.28 -11.78
C ARG A 214 30.41 50.40 -12.09
N ILE A 215 29.12 50.10 -12.20
CA ILE A 215 28.07 51.11 -12.38
C ILE A 215 28.04 52.06 -11.20
N TYR A 216 28.10 51.55 -9.97
CA TYR A 216 28.15 52.38 -8.77
C TYR A 216 29.40 53.28 -8.74
N GLN A 217 30.58 52.74 -9.10
CA GLN A 217 31.82 53.53 -9.19
C GLN A 217 31.74 54.62 -10.27
N ALA A 218 31.16 54.31 -11.43
CA ALA A 218 30.95 55.28 -12.50
C ALA A 218 30.02 56.41 -12.04
N ASN A 219 28.89 56.07 -11.42
CA ASN A 219 27.94 57.05 -10.87
C ASN A 219 28.60 57.94 -9.80
N ALA A 220 29.41 57.36 -8.90
CA ALA A 220 30.14 58.11 -7.89
C ALA A 220 31.19 59.06 -8.50
N GLN A 221 31.84 58.65 -9.59
CA GLN A 221 32.80 59.51 -10.29
C GLN A 221 32.11 60.67 -10.99
N THR A 222 30.93 60.45 -11.60
CA THR A 222 30.12 61.54 -12.16
C THR A 222 29.77 62.58 -11.11
N ILE A 223 29.37 62.16 -9.90
CA ILE A 223 29.09 63.07 -8.78
C ILE A 223 30.35 63.87 -8.40
N LYS A 224 31.50 63.21 -8.22
CA LYS A 224 32.77 63.91 -7.89
C LYS A 224 33.15 64.95 -8.95
N THR A 225 32.98 64.62 -10.23
CA THR A 225 33.27 65.58 -11.31
C THR A 225 32.32 66.77 -11.26
N GLN A 226 31.04 66.54 -10.97
CA GLN A 226 30.05 67.60 -10.81
C GLN A 226 30.36 68.49 -9.60
N ASP A 227 30.77 67.92 -8.47
CA ASP A 227 31.18 68.66 -7.27
C ASP A 227 32.42 69.53 -7.52
N SER A 228 33.40 69.03 -8.27
CA SER A 228 34.60 69.79 -8.66
C SER A 228 34.26 71.01 -9.53
N VAL A 229 33.33 70.84 -10.49
CA VAL A 229 32.85 71.94 -11.33
C VAL A 229 32.08 72.97 -10.48
N MET A 230 31.20 72.53 -9.58
CA MET A 230 30.49 73.40 -8.63
C MET A 230 31.46 74.22 -7.76
N GLN A 231 32.47 73.59 -7.18
CA GLN A 231 33.46 74.29 -6.35
C GLN A 231 34.24 75.35 -7.13
N THR A 232 34.58 75.06 -8.39
CA THR A 232 35.27 76.00 -9.28
C THR A 232 34.40 77.24 -9.56
N LEU A 233 33.09 77.05 -9.79
CA LEU A 233 32.14 78.15 -9.97
C LEU A 233 32.01 79.03 -8.71
N VAL A 234 32.01 78.43 -7.52
CA VAL A 234 31.94 79.17 -6.24
C VAL A 234 33.19 80.02 -6.00
N ASN A 235 34.37 79.53 -6.41
CA ASN A 235 35.66 80.21 -6.24
C ASN A 235 35.92 81.32 -7.28
N LEU A 236 35.05 81.51 -8.28
CA LEU A 236 35.15 82.55 -9.32
C LEU A 236 34.47 83.88 -8.92
N ARG A 237 34.30 84.14 -7.62
CA ARG A 237 33.72 85.37 -7.06
C ARG A 237 34.78 86.35 -6.55
#